data_AF-A0A3M2UZT1-F1
#
_entry.id   AF-A0A3M2UZT1-F1
#
_cell.length_a   1.000
_cell.length_b   1.000
_cell.length_c   1.000
_cell.angle_alpha   90.00
_cell.angle_beta   90.00
_cell.angle_gamma   90.00
#
_symmetry.space_group_name_H-M   'P 1'
#
loop_
_entity.id
_entity.type
_entity.pdbx_description
1 polymer ?
#
loop_
_entity_poly.entity_id
_entity_poly.type
_entity_poly.pdbx_seq_one_letter_code
_entity_poly.pdbx_strand_id
1 'polypeptide(L)'
;STLNGQASTRIAAAAIDNRQSGRILSQSGSVDINASQVLNSQSGLISSSGSLTITAGSLDNSQQGKLSSSSALSARISGQFLNQLGLVSANGYLLLNAATLDNRSAEISSLGNLTLTVGQFNNSEKG
;
A
#
# COMPACT_ATOMS: atom_id res chain seq x y z
N SER A 1 -3.13 -15.90 -6.13
CA SER A 1 -2.53 -15.89 -7.48
C SER A 1 -1.42 -14.85 -7.51
N THR A 2 -0.50 -14.94 -8.48
CA THR A 2 0.58 -13.96 -8.65
C THR A 2 0.38 -13.21 -9.97
N LEU A 3 0.35 -11.89 -9.91
CA LEU A 3 0.43 -11.01 -11.06
C LEU A 3 1.85 -10.44 -11.15
N ASN A 4 2.61 -10.86 -12.16
CA ASN A 4 3.98 -10.39 -12.40
C ASN A 4 4.01 -9.54 -13.68
N GLY A 5 4.38 -8.26 -13.54
CA GLY A 5 4.80 -7.43 -14.68
C GLY A 5 6.32 -7.43 -14.79
N GLN A 6 6.86 -7.73 -15.98
CA GLN A 6 8.26 -7.44 -16.25
C GLN A 6 8.48 -5.92 -16.36
N ALA A 7 7.57 -5.22 -17.04
CA ALA A 7 7.49 -3.77 -17.11
C ALA A 7 6.43 -3.21 -16.14
N SER A 8 6.11 -1.91 -16.25
CA SER A 8 5.10 -1.27 -15.39
C SER A 8 3.74 -1.99 -15.42
N THR A 9 3.17 -2.23 -14.24
CA THR A 9 1.87 -2.88 -14.04
C THR A 9 0.83 -1.82 -13.74
N ARG A 10 -0.24 -1.76 -14.55
CA ARG A 10 -1.39 -0.87 -14.30
C ARG A 10 -2.65 -1.69 -14.09
N ILE A 11 -3.35 -1.44 -12.99
CA ILE A 11 -4.57 -2.18 -12.62
C ILE A 11 -5.69 -1.18 -12.37
N ALA A 12 -6.80 -1.35 -13.08
CA ALA A 12 -8.05 -0.63 -12.85
C ALA A 12 -9.17 -1.64 -12.60
N ALA A 13 -9.81 -1.60 -11.43
CA ALA A 13 -10.85 -2.55 -11.06
C ALA A 13 -11.78 -1.98 -9.99
N ALA A 14 -13.00 -2.52 -9.84
CA ALA A 14 -13.84 -2.14 -8.70
C ALA A 14 -13.22 -2.63 -7.38
N ALA A 15 -12.76 -3.88 -7.34
CA ALA A 15 -12.09 -4.47 -6.20
C ALA A 15 -10.86 -5.25 -6.65
N ILE A 16 -9.79 -5.15 -5.86
CA ILE A 16 -8.58 -5.98 -5.97
C ILE A 16 -8.50 -6.84 -4.74
N ASP A 17 -8.48 -8.17 -4.93
CA ASP A 17 -8.22 -9.14 -3.87
C ASP A 17 -6.82 -9.73 -4.04
N ASN A 18 -5.90 -9.27 -3.21
CA ASN A 18 -4.51 -9.74 -3.12
C ASN A 18 -4.23 -10.40 -1.77
N ARG A 19 -5.27 -10.90 -1.09
CA ARG A 19 -5.13 -11.58 0.20
C ARG A 19 -4.51 -12.97 0.05
N GLN A 20 -4.34 -13.67 1.18
CA GLN A 20 -3.94 -15.08 1.23
C GLN A 20 -2.62 -15.34 0.51
N SER A 21 -1.60 -14.54 0.81
CA SER A 21 -0.30 -14.58 0.13
C SER A 21 -0.34 -14.27 -1.37
N GLY A 22 -1.35 -13.51 -1.83
CA GLY A 22 -1.41 -12.91 -3.15
C GLY A 22 -0.21 -12.00 -3.42
N ARG A 23 0.17 -11.87 -4.70
CA ARG A 23 1.34 -11.08 -5.11
C ARG A 23 1.02 -10.23 -6.34
N ILE A 24 1.27 -8.93 -6.25
CA ILE A 24 1.29 -7.99 -7.37
C ILE A 24 2.69 -7.39 -7.42
N LEU A 25 3.46 -7.76 -8.44
CA LEU A 25 4.88 -7.42 -8.54
C LEU A 25 5.19 -6.73 -9.87
N SER A 26 6.08 -5.74 -9.82
CA SER A 26 6.77 -5.19 -10.99
C SER A 26 8.29 -5.30 -10.80
N GLN A 27 8.97 -5.94 -11.74
CA GLN A 27 10.40 -6.26 -11.63
C GLN A 27 11.33 -5.18 -12.21
N SER A 28 10.87 -4.40 -13.19
CA SER A 28 11.67 -3.29 -13.76
C SER A 28 10.86 -2.01 -14.03
N GLY A 29 9.68 -1.85 -13.42
CA GLY A 29 8.79 -0.72 -13.65
C GLY A 29 7.93 -0.32 -12.45
N SER A 30 6.98 0.59 -12.66
CA SER A 30 6.08 1.07 -11.61
C SER A 30 4.83 0.20 -11.46
N VAL A 31 4.17 0.27 -10.31
CA VAL A 31 2.83 -0.30 -10.09
C VAL A 31 1.85 0.84 -9.87
N ASP A 32 0.83 0.92 -10.73
CA ASP A 32 -0.24 1.90 -10.65
C ASP A 32 -1.59 1.20 -10.44
N ILE A 33 -2.19 1.39 -9.27
CA ILE A 33 -3.48 0.82 -8.89
C ILE A 33 -4.53 1.93 -8.79
N ASN A 34 -5.65 1.72 -9.48
CA ASN A 34 -6.87 2.50 -9.33
C ASN A 34 -8.04 1.55 -9.05
N ALA A 35 -8.58 1.58 -7.83
CA ALA A 35 -9.70 0.71 -7.48
C ALA A 35 -10.62 1.30 -6.41
N SER A 36 -11.88 0.89 -6.35
CA SER A 36 -12.74 1.31 -5.23
C SER A 36 -12.28 0.65 -3.92
N GLN A 37 -11.82 -0.59 -3.98
CA GLN A 37 -11.35 -1.34 -2.82
C GLN A 37 -10.09 -2.14 -3.14
N VAL A 38 -9.09 -2.08 -2.25
CA VAL A 38 -7.88 -2.90 -2.32
C VAL A 38 -7.76 -3.72 -1.04
N LEU A 39 -7.77 -5.04 -1.18
CA LEU A 39 -7.56 -6.00 -0.10
C LEU A 39 -6.19 -6.63 -0.26
N ASN A 40 -5.23 -6.23 0.56
CA ASN A 40 -3.85 -6.74 0.61
C ASN A 40 -3.50 -7.39 1.95
N SER A 41 -4.50 -7.78 2.74
CA SER A 41 -4.30 -8.40 4.05
C SER A 41 -3.93 -9.89 3.98
N GLN A 42 -3.68 -10.55 5.11
CA GLN A 42 -3.36 -11.99 5.17
C GLN A 42 -2.13 -12.34 4.33
N SER A 43 -1.01 -11.67 4.61
CA SER A 43 0.27 -11.84 3.91
C SER A 43 0.29 -11.45 2.43
N GLY A 44 -0.66 -10.62 1.99
CA GLY A 44 -0.65 -10.04 0.65
C GLY A 44 0.58 -9.16 0.41
N LEU A 45 1.11 -9.18 -0.81
CA LEU A 45 2.28 -8.39 -1.21
C LEU A 45 2.00 -7.59 -2.47
N ILE A 46 2.17 -6.26 -2.38
CA ILE A 46 2.25 -5.36 -3.54
C ILE A 46 3.63 -4.71 -3.50
N SER A 47 4.43 -4.97 -4.54
CA SER A 47 5.81 -4.50 -4.60
C SER A 47 6.17 -3.94 -5.96
N SER A 48 6.85 -2.80 -5.96
CA SER A 48 7.30 -2.12 -7.17
C SER A 48 8.81 -1.86 -7.11
N SER A 49 9.53 -2.28 -8.16
CA SER A 49 10.93 -1.86 -8.39
C SER A 49 11.05 -0.38 -8.79
N GLY A 50 9.97 0.19 -9.33
CA GLY A 50 9.83 1.62 -9.62
C GLY A 50 9.02 2.33 -8.53
N SER A 51 8.14 3.25 -8.92
CA SER A 51 7.19 3.87 -7.99
C SER A 51 5.98 2.97 -7.74
N LEU A 52 5.37 3.08 -6.56
CA LEU A 52 4.08 2.47 -6.25
C LEU A 52 3.05 3.58 -6.05
N THR A 53 2.02 3.61 -6.91
CA THR A 53 0.90 4.54 -6.81
C THR A 53 -0.39 3.76 -6.55
N ILE A 54 -1.11 4.13 -5.49
CA ILE A 54 -2.41 3.56 -5.15
C ILE A 54 -3.41 4.70 -5.02
N THR A 55 -4.45 4.68 -5.85
CA THR A 55 -5.65 5.51 -5.67
C THR A 55 -6.81 4.59 -5.35
N ALA A 56 -7.41 4.72 -4.17
CA ALA A 56 -8.53 3.87 -3.80
C ALA A 56 -9.59 4.50 -2.91
N GLY A 57 -10.77 3.88 -2.87
CA GLY A 57 -11.82 4.21 -1.90
C GLY A 57 -11.46 3.72 -0.50
N SER A 58 -11.03 2.47 -0.39
CA SER A 58 -10.49 1.87 0.82
C SER A 58 -9.29 0.96 0.53
N LEU A 59 -8.43 0.81 1.53
CA LEU A 59 -7.25 -0.04 1.48
C LEU A 59 -7.10 -0.81 2.79
N ASP A 60 -7.14 -2.14 2.70
CA ASP A 60 -6.81 -3.05 3.80
C ASP A 60 -5.44 -3.68 3.55
N ASN A 61 -4.42 -3.22 4.27
CA ASN A 61 -3.07 -3.79 4.32
C ASN A 61 -2.79 -4.45 5.67
N SER A 62 -3.83 -4.86 6.41
CA SER A 62 -3.69 -5.44 7.75
C SER A 62 -3.15 -6.87 7.71
N GLN A 63 -2.89 -7.47 8.87
CA GLN A 63 -2.59 -8.90 9.01
C GLN A 63 -1.43 -9.36 8.11
N GLN A 64 -0.25 -8.76 8.31
CA GLN A 64 0.99 -9.04 7.55
C GLN A 64 0.93 -8.64 6.07
N GLY A 65 -0.02 -7.79 5.67
CA GLY A 65 -0.02 -7.14 4.37
C GLY A 65 1.21 -6.25 4.18
N LYS A 66 1.76 -6.23 2.96
CA LYS A 66 2.98 -5.49 2.62
C LYS A 66 2.79 -4.66 1.36
N LEU A 67 3.08 -3.37 1.47
CA LEU A 67 3.25 -2.44 0.35
C LEU A 67 4.69 -1.97 0.34
N SER A 68 5.41 -2.18 -0.76
CA SER A 68 6.80 -1.73 -0.87
C SER A 68 7.14 -1.09 -2.21
N SER A 69 7.98 -0.06 -2.16
CA SER A 69 8.50 0.64 -3.34
C SER A 69 10.00 0.81 -3.24
N SER A 70 10.74 0.45 -4.29
CA SER A 70 12.16 0.78 -4.41
C SER A 70 12.41 2.23 -4.82
N SER A 71 11.35 3.01 -5.10
CA SER A 71 11.39 4.45 -5.32
C SER A 71 10.34 5.13 -4.43
N ALA A 72 9.59 6.09 -4.96
CA ALA A 72 8.49 6.74 -4.26
C ALA A 72 7.27 5.82 -4.05
N LEU A 73 6.56 6.03 -2.95
CA LEU A 73 5.24 5.44 -2.70
C LEU A 73 4.21 6.56 -2.49
N SER A 74 3.12 6.53 -3.25
CA SER A 74 1.99 7.44 -3.08
C SER A 74 0.69 6.66 -2.91
N ALA A 75 0.05 6.81 -1.75
CA ALA A 75 -1.26 6.25 -1.46
C ALA A 75 -2.27 7.39 -1.25
N ARG A 76 -3.26 7.49 -2.13
CA ARG A 76 -4.40 8.41 -2.03
C ARG A 76 -5.66 7.60 -1.80
N ILE A 77 -6.08 7.51 -0.54
CA ILE A 77 -7.21 6.71 -0.09
C ILE A 77 -8.34 7.67 0.30
N SER A 78 -9.47 7.69 -0.39
CA SER A 78 -10.54 8.65 -0.06
C SER A 78 -11.25 8.33 1.26
N GLY A 79 -11.15 7.08 1.72
CA GLY A 79 -11.77 6.58 2.94
C GLY A 79 -10.77 5.96 3.91
N GLN A 80 -11.06 4.72 4.31
CA GLN A 80 -10.30 4.01 5.34
C GLN A 80 -9.05 3.34 4.78
N PHE A 81 -7.93 3.55 5.47
CA PHE A 81 -6.71 2.78 5.32
C PHE A 81 -6.45 2.00 6.62
N LEU A 82 -6.58 0.67 6.57
CA LEU A 82 -6.16 -0.24 7.63
C LEU A 82 -4.76 -0.76 7.35
N ASN A 83 -3.84 -0.56 8.29
CA ASN A 83 -2.48 -1.08 8.24
C ASN A 83 -2.11 -1.93 9.47
N GLN A 84 -3.06 -2.35 10.32
CA GLN A 84 -2.70 -3.06 11.58
C GLN A 84 -1.92 -4.34 11.32
N LEU A 85 -0.79 -4.54 12.01
CA LEU A 85 0.13 -5.66 11.74
C LEU A 85 0.68 -5.68 10.31
N GLY A 86 0.56 -4.57 9.58
CA GLY A 86 0.98 -4.40 8.20
C GLY A 86 2.27 -3.59 8.07
N LEU A 87 2.80 -3.56 6.85
CA LEU A 87 3.98 -2.79 6.48
C LEU A 87 3.70 -1.94 5.25
N VAL A 88 4.07 -0.66 5.34
CA VAL A 88 4.21 0.24 4.19
C VAL A 88 5.63 0.80 4.19
N SER A 89 6.40 0.54 3.14
CA SER A 89 7.78 1.03 3.04
C SER A 89 8.12 1.61 1.67
N ALA A 90 8.94 2.65 1.68
CA ALA A 90 9.47 3.28 0.47
C ALA A 90 10.97 3.59 0.60
N ASN A 91 11.74 3.29 -0.43
CA ASN A 91 13.15 3.71 -0.51
C ASN A 91 13.31 5.17 -0.97
N GLY A 92 12.27 5.76 -1.55
CA GLY A 92 12.16 7.19 -1.84
C GLY A 92 11.29 7.91 -0.82
N TYR A 93 10.56 8.93 -1.26
CA TYR A 93 9.54 9.57 -0.41
C TYR A 93 8.29 8.70 -0.29
N LEU A 94 7.56 8.88 0.81
CA LEU A 94 6.25 8.28 1.06
C LEU A 94 5.22 9.38 1.29
N LEU A 95 4.20 9.43 0.43
CA LEU A 95 3.04 10.31 0.57
C LEU A 95 1.80 9.48 0.83
N LEU A 96 1.15 9.68 1.97
CA LEU A 96 -0.09 9.00 2.34
C LEU A 96 -1.17 10.04 2.64
N ASN A 97 -2.27 9.96 1.90
CA ASN A 97 -3.50 10.68 2.17
C ASN A 97 -4.63 9.69 2.45
N ALA A 98 -5.35 9.88 3.56
CA ALA A 98 -6.50 9.05 3.93
C ALA A 98 -7.53 9.84 4.75
N ALA A 99 -8.81 9.48 4.69
CA ALA A 99 -9.78 10.02 5.65
C ALA A 99 -9.47 9.50 7.06
N THR A 100 -9.20 8.20 7.18
CA THR A 100 -8.78 7.56 8.42
C THR A 100 -7.62 6.60 8.17
N LEU A 101 -6.64 6.59 9.06
CA LEU A 101 -5.53 5.65 9.06
C LEU A 101 -5.43 4.95 10.42
N ASP A 102 -5.53 3.63 10.44
CA ASP A 102 -5.22 2.81 11.62
C ASP A 102 -3.91 2.04 11.37
N ASN A 103 -2.87 2.42 12.12
CA ASN A 103 -1.50 1.89 12.03
C ASN A 103 -1.05 1.20 13.32
N ARG A 104 -1.98 0.67 14.12
CA ARG A 104 -1.63 0.01 15.38
C ARG A 104 -0.81 -1.27 15.16
N SER A 105 0.25 -1.42 15.94
CA SER A 105 1.19 -2.55 15.84
C SER A 105 1.69 -2.79 14.42
N ALA A 106 2.01 -1.71 13.72
CA ALA A 106 2.36 -1.72 12.31
C ALA A 106 3.48 -0.74 12.01
N GLU A 107 4.02 -0.82 10.80
CA GLU A 107 5.10 0.04 10.34
C GLU A 107 4.69 0.83 9.07
N ILE A 108 4.96 2.14 9.11
CA ILE A 108 5.01 3.00 7.93
C ILE A 108 6.37 3.69 7.96
N SER A 109 7.22 3.38 6.98
CA SER A 109 8.60 3.86 6.93
C SER A 109 9.00 4.34 5.53
N SER A 110 9.98 5.24 5.51
CA SER A 110 10.49 5.89 4.30
C SER A 110 11.97 6.19 4.50
N LEU A 111 12.80 5.93 3.50
CA LEU A 111 14.20 6.40 3.50
C LEU A 111 14.32 7.86 3.02
N GLY A 112 13.30 8.40 2.35
CA GLY A 112 13.13 9.83 2.06
C GLY A 112 12.08 10.47 2.97
N ASN A 113 11.49 11.58 2.50
CA ASN A 113 10.45 12.28 3.26
C ASN A 113 9.21 11.41 3.45
N LEU A 114 8.74 11.32 4.69
CA LEU A 114 7.44 10.76 5.04
C LEU A 114 6.44 11.89 5.25
N THR A 115 5.35 11.92 4.50
CA THR A 115 4.26 12.89 4.69
C THR A 115 2.93 12.15 4.84
N LEU A 116 2.28 12.37 5.98
CA LEU A 116 0.96 11.85 6.29
C LEU A 116 -0.04 13.00 6.32
N THR A 117 -1.07 12.96 5.47
CA THR A 117 -2.19 13.90 5.47
C THR A 117 -3.46 13.11 5.71
N VAL A 118 -3.82 12.95 6.98
CA VAL A 118 -4.92 12.07 7.41
C VAL A 118 -5.90 12.81 8.31
N GLY A 119 -7.21 12.56 8.13
CA GLY A 119 -8.25 13.18 8.95
C GLY A 119 -8.25 12.66 10.38
N GLN A 120 -8.21 11.34 10.53
CA GLN A 120 -8.01 10.66 11.81
C GLN A 120 -6.85 9.68 11.72
N PHE A 121 -5.98 9.69 12.73
CA PHE A 121 -4.81 8.81 12.81
C PHE A 121 -4.81 8.05 14.13
N ASN A 122 -4.83 6.72 14.04
CA ASN A 122 -4.67 5.84 15.17
C ASN A 122 -3.34 5.08 15.07
N ASN A 123 -2.43 5.36 16.01
CA ASN A 123 -1.13 4.69 16.15
C ASN A 123 -0.81 4.47 17.63
N SER A 124 -1.83 4.11 18.42
CA SER A 124 -1.74 4.03 19.89
C SER A 124 -1.00 2.78 20.39
N GLU A 125 -0.86 1.75 19.56
CA GLU A 125 -0.18 0.49 19.90
C GLU A 125 1.19 0.45 19.19
N LYS A 126 2.23 0.04 19.92
CA LYS A 126 3.60 0.02 19.40
C LYS A 126 3.73 -0.96 18.22
N GLY A 127 4.35 -0.49 17.14
CA GLY A 127 4.96 -1.30 16.08
C GLY A 127 6.36 -1.77 16.46
#